data_AF-A0A9E4ZF64-F1
#
_entry.id   AF-A0A9E4ZF64-F1
#
_cell.length_a   1.000
_cell.length_b   1.000
_cell.length_c   1.000
_cell.angle_alpha   90.00
_cell.angle_beta   90.00
_cell.angle_gamma   90.00
#
_symmetry.space_group_name_H-M   'P 1'
#
loop_
_entity.id
_entity.type
_entity.pdbx_description
1 polymer ?
#
loop_
_entity_poly.entity_id
_entity_poly.type
_entity_poly.pdbx_seq_one_letter_code
_entity_poly.pdbx_strand_id
1 'polypeptide(L)'
;MIKIKGHEIDPVIVKNAGNRRAMQFKNNIITALRRVGVNENDIDVPLERLAMKKTHASATWYQDGHRMHYTHGLQNKYVENLHILSKVIEIEANRVISGEKPLSDFILEFKEDKDVHDKRKEAREFFECAHDETDFEVINKKYKEMAKELHPDKPTGDTEKFKQLNIAHKVLKRELT
;
A
#
# COMPACT_ATOMS: atom_id res chain seq x y z
N MET A 1 -8.41 -18.09 7.50
CA MET A 1 -8.86 -16.69 7.35
C MET A 1 -7.85 -15.74 7.96
N ILE A 2 -7.57 -14.63 7.27
CA ILE A 2 -6.78 -13.50 7.77
C ILE A 2 -7.68 -12.27 7.83
N LYS A 3 -7.51 -11.42 8.86
CA LYS A 3 -8.32 -10.21 9.04
C LYS A 3 -7.65 -9.01 8.39
N ILE A 4 -8.26 -8.42 7.36
CA ILE A 4 -7.72 -7.30 6.60
C ILE A 4 -8.81 -6.26 6.35
N LYS A 5 -8.55 -5.00 6.75
CA LYS A 5 -9.55 -3.90 6.75
C LYS A 5 -10.90 -4.30 7.40
N GLY A 6 -10.86 -5.15 8.43
CA GLY A 6 -12.06 -5.65 9.11
C GLY A 6 -12.70 -6.89 8.49
N HIS A 7 -12.27 -7.29 7.29
CA HIS A 7 -12.80 -8.44 6.55
C HIS A 7 -12.02 -9.71 6.84
N GLU A 8 -12.73 -10.83 6.91
CA GLU A 8 -12.13 -12.15 6.95
C GLU A 8 -11.94 -12.66 5.51
N ILE A 9 -10.68 -12.87 5.12
CA ILE A 9 -10.32 -13.29 3.77
C ILE A 9 -9.58 -14.62 3.86
N ASP A 10 -9.94 -15.56 3.00
CA ASP A 10 -9.18 -16.79 2.86
C ASP A 10 -7.94 -16.56 1.98
N PRO A 11 -6.73 -16.75 2.56
CA PRO A 11 -5.51 -16.69 1.78
C PRO A 11 -5.47 -17.86 0.80
N VAL A 12 -4.89 -17.61 -0.38
CA VAL A 12 -4.63 -18.66 -1.36
C VAL A 12 -3.15 -18.98 -1.36
N ILE A 13 -2.81 -20.27 -1.39
CA ILE A 13 -1.44 -20.73 -1.60
C ILE A 13 -1.29 -21.05 -3.09
N VAL A 14 -0.50 -20.24 -3.81
CA VAL A 14 -0.26 -20.47 -5.23
C VAL A 14 1.01 -21.29 -5.38
N LYS A 15 0.87 -22.56 -5.76
CA LYS A 15 2.02 -23.44 -6.00
C LYS A 15 2.64 -23.22 -7.39
N ASN A 16 1.79 -23.15 -8.43
CA ASN A 16 2.19 -23.05 -9.84
C ASN A 16 1.35 -21.99 -10.59
N ALA A 17 1.74 -21.67 -11.82
CA ALA A 17 1.01 -20.76 -12.72
C ALA A 17 0.78 -19.35 -12.15
N GLY A 18 1.77 -18.83 -11.42
CA GLY A 18 1.72 -17.51 -10.76
C GLY A 18 1.34 -16.38 -11.70
N ASN A 19 1.95 -16.29 -12.90
CA ASN A 19 1.68 -15.20 -13.84
C ASN A 19 0.23 -15.23 -14.37
N ARG A 20 -0.31 -16.42 -14.69
CA ARG A 20 -1.71 -16.55 -15.12
C ARG A 20 -2.68 -16.17 -14.00
N ARG A 21 -2.40 -16.58 -12.76
CA ARG A 21 -3.19 -16.19 -11.58
C ARG A 21 -3.10 -14.69 -11.32
N ALA A 22 -1.93 -14.09 -11.48
CA ALA A 22 -1.75 -12.65 -11.33
C ALA A 22 -2.57 -11.86 -12.35
N MET A 23 -2.59 -12.28 -13.62
CA MET A 23 -3.48 -11.72 -14.63
C MET A 23 -4.95 -11.84 -14.24
N GLN A 24 -5.37 -13.00 -13.72
CA GLN A 24 -6.75 -13.21 -13.25
C GLN A 24 -7.10 -12.23 -12.13
N PHE A 25 -6.26 -12.08 -11.12
CA PHE A 25 -6.51 -11.16 -10.00
C PHE A 25 -6.50 -9.69 -10.42
N LYS A 26 -5.62 -9.30 -11.36
CA LYS A 26 -5.67 -7.98 -12.00
C LYS A 26 -7.01 -7.73 -12.68
N ASN A 27 -7.49 -8.68 -13.49
CA ASN A 27 -8.77 -8.53 -14.18
C ASN A 27 -9.96 -8.45 -13.20
N ASN A 28 -9.89 -9.18 -12.08
CA ASN A 28 -10.89 -9.08 -11.02
C ASN A 28 -10.91 -7.67 -10.39
N ILE A 29 -9.75 -7.08 -10.10
CA ILE A 29 -9.63 -5.71 -9.59
C ILE A 29 -10.25 -4.72 -10.57
N ILE A 30 -9.86 -4.79 -11.85
CA ILE A 30 -10.41 -3.92 -12.91
C ILE A 30 -11.93 -4.06 -12.97
N THR A 31 -12.44 -5.29 -12.97
CA THR A 31 -13.88 -5.57 -13.04
C THR A 31 -14.62 -4.99 -11.83
N ALA A 32 -14.08 -5.15 -10.62
CA ALA A 32 -14.67 -4.61 -9.39
C ALA A 32 -14.73 -3.08 -9.41
N LEU A 33 -13.62 -2.42 -9.77
CA LEU A 33 -13.53 -0.96 -9.84
C LEU A 33 -14.42 -0.37 -10.93
N ARG A 34 -14.53 -1.02 -12.10
CA ARG A 34 -15.47 -0.61 -13.16
C ARG A 34 -16.92 -0.62 -12.69
N ARG A 35 -17.30 -1.60 -11.86
CA ARG A 35 -18.68 -1.69 -11.33
C ARG A 35 -19.03 -0.56 -10.35
N VAL A 36 -18.03 0.10 -9.76
CA VAL A 36 -18.22 1.32 -8.94
C VAL A 36 -17.97 2.61 -9.71
N GLY A 37 -17.85 2.54 -11.05
CA GLY A 37 -17.79 3.71 -11.93
C GLY A 37 -16.39 4.22 -12.24
N VAL A 38 -15.33 3.46 -11.94
CA VAL A 38 -13.95 3.82 -12.32
C VAL A 38 -13.72 3.49 -13.80
N ASN A 39 -13.12 4.42 -14.55
CA ASN A 39 -12.72 4.16 -15.93
C ASN A 39 -11.55 3.18 -15.96
N GLU A 40 -11.55 2.22 -16.90
CA GLU A 40 -10.48 1.22 -17.02
C GLU A 40 -9.10 1.85 -17.27
N ASN A 41 -9.05 2.95 -18.03
CA ASN A 41 -7.81 3.66 -18.32
C ASN A 41 -7.23 4.39 -17.09
N ASP A 42 -8.06 4.62 -16.07
CA ASP A 42 -7.67 5.24 -14.82
C ASP A 42 -7.21 4.22 -13.78
N ILE A 43 -7.15 2.92 -14.12
CA ILE A 43 -6.75 1.84 -13.21
C ILE A 43 -5.36 1.32 -13.60
N ASP A 44 -4.42 1.41 -12.67
CA ASP A 44 -3.12 0.77 -12.78
C ASP A 44 -2.96 -0.35 -11.73
N VAL A 45 -2.60 -1.53 -12.23
CA VAL A 45 -2.24 -2.70 -11.43
C VAL A 45 -0.94 -3.24 -12.04
N PRO A 46 0.22 -2.85 -11.49
CA PRO A 46 1.52 -3.26 -12.01
C PRO A 46 1.67 -4.76 -11.83
N LEU A 47 2.12 -5.46 -12.87
CA LEU A 47 2.37 -6.90 -12.80
C LEU A 47 3.85 -7.18 -12.71
N GLU A 48 4.19 -8.12 -11.82
CA GLU A 48 5.54 -8.60 -11.70
C GLU A 48 5.90 -9.61 -12.79
N ARG A 49 7.10 -9.47 -13.38
CA ARG A 49 7.65 -10.45 -14.34
C ARG A 49 7.69 -11.86 -13.75
N LEU A 50 8.03 -11.94 -12.47
CA LEU A 50 8.05 -13.17 -11.69
C LEU A 50 7.02 -13.08 -10.56
N ALA A 51 5.77 -13.47 -10.85
CA ALA A 51 4.67 -13.37 -9.88
C ALA A 51 4.84 -14.26 -8.62
N MET A 52 5.82 -15.15 -8.61
CA MET A 52 6.14 -16.01 -7.47
C MET A 52 7.17 -15.40 -6.50
N LYS A 53 7.80 -14.26 -6.86
CA LYS A 53 8.80 -13.60 -6.02
C LYS A 53 8.13 -12.99 -4.77
N LYS A 54 8.89 -12.86 -3.69
CA LYS A 54 8.43 -12.19 -2.47
C LYS A 54 8.49 -10.67 -2.66
N THR A 55 7.34 -10.04 -2.91
CA THR A 55 7.20 -8.59 -3.00
C THR A 55 5.73 -8.19 -2.80
N HIS A 56 5.50 -6.89 -2.61
CA HIS A 56 4.20 -6.25 -2.46
C HIS A 56 3.39 -6.27 -3.75
N ALA A 57 2.07 -6.32 -3.60
CA ALA A 57 1.13 -6.04 -4.68
C ALA A 57 0.43 -4.71 -4.41
N SER A 58 0.18 -3.93 -5.45
CA SER A 58 -0.51 -2.65 -5.34
C SER A 58 -1.51 -2.43 -6.47
N ALA A 59 -2.45 -1.52 -6.23
CA ALA A 59 -3.34 -0.98 -7.25
C ALA A 59 -3.49 0.53 -7.01
N THR A 60 -3.49 1.29 -8.10
CA THR A 60 -3.75 2.72 -8.11
C THR A 60 -4.91 2.99 -9.04
N TRP A 61 -5.84 3.87 -8.65
CA TRP A 61 -6.87 4.32 -9.57
C TRP A 61 -7.30 5.76 -9.32
N TYR A 62 -7.97 6.38 -10.27
CA TYR A 62 -8.55 7.72 -10.12
C TYR A 62 -10.07 7.69 -10.16
N GLN A 63 -10.70 8.42 -9.24
CA GLN A 63 -12.16 8.57 -9.21
C GLN A 63 -12.52 9.90 -8.54
N ASP A 64 -13.46 10.65 -9.13
CA ASP A 64 -13.94 11.92 -8.58
C ASP A 64 -12.79 12.90 -8.20
N GLY A 65 -11.79 13.02 -9.09
CA GLY A 65 -10.63 13.90 -8.89
C GLY A 65 -9.65 13.47 -7.78
N HIS A 66 -9.81 12.27 -7.22
CA HIS A 66 -8.93 11.74 -6.18
C HIS A 66 -8.08 10.58 -6.71
N ARG A 67 -6.81 10.54 -6.27
CA ARG A 67 -5.92 9.38 -6.46
C ARG A 67 -6.14 8.40 -5.32
N MET A 68 -6.48 7.18 -5.67
CA MET A 68 -6.67 6.08 -4.73
C MET A 68 -5.50 5.12 -4.85
N HIS A 69 -5.09 4.55 -3.72
CA HIS A 69 -4.01 3.58 -3.68
C HIS A 69 -4.24 2.54 -2.60
N TYR A 70 -3.91 1.29 -2.91
CA TYR A 70 -3.90 0.22 -1.94
C TYR A 70 -2.75 -0.74 -2.21
N THR A 71 -2.10 -1.21 -1.14
CA THR A 71 -0.96 -2.14 -1.19
C THR A 71 -1.14 -3.27 -0.18
N HIS A 72 -0.54 -4.43 -0.46
CA HIS A 72 -0.47 -5.56 0.46
C HIS A 72 0.85 -6.32 0.30
N GLY A 73 1.50 -6.65 1.43
CA GLY A 73 2.83 -7.27 1.47
C GLY A 73 3.00 -8.48 2.39
N LEU A 74 1.95 -8.92 3.08
CA LEU A 74 2.10 -9.87 4.19
C LEU A 74 2.20 -11.35 3.75
N GLN A 75 1.92 -11.65 2.48
CA GLN A 75 2.08 -13.00 1.92
C GLN A 75 3.49 -13.24 1.38
N ASN A 76 3.85 -14.51 1.22
CA ASN A 76 5.19 -14.91 0.79
C ASN A 76 5.47 -14.63 -0.69
N LYS A 77 4.43 -14.42 -1.51
CA LYS A 77 4.55 -14.22 -2.96
C LYS A 77 3.69 -13.06 -3.43
N TYR A 78 4.18 -12.34 -4.44
CA TYR A 78 3.44 -11.29 -5.13
C TYR A 78 2.02 -11.71 -5.54
N VAL A 79 1.87 -12.88 -6.16
CA VAL A 79 0.57 -13.37 -6.63
C VAL A 79 -0.42 -13.63 -5.49
N GLU A 80 0.08 -14.03 -4.32
CA GLU A 80 -0.73 -14.26 -3.12
C GLU A 80 -1.13 -12.90 -2.51
N ASN A 81 -0.20 -11.94 -2.52
CA ASN A 81 -0.50 -10.56 -2.14
C ASN A 81 -1.57 -9.92 -3.03
N LEU A 82 -1.48 -10.14 -4.35
CA LEU A 82 -2.43 -9.62 -5.32
C LEU A 82 -3.83 -10.25 -5.17
N HIS A 83 -3.91 -11.53 -4.79
CA HIS A 83 -5.20 -12.17 -4.45
C HIS A 83 -5.89 -11.45 -3.29
N ILE A 84 -5.15 -11.17 -2.21
CA ILE A 84 -5.69 -10.45 -1.06
C ILE A 84 -6.16 -9.05 -1.46
N LEU A 85 -5.33 -8.32 -2.21
CA LEU A 85 -5.68 -7.01 -2.73
C LEU A 85 -6.96 -7.05 -3.57
N SER A 86 -7.07 -8.04 -4.47
CA SER A 86 -8.27 -8.28 -5.28
C SER A 86 -9.51 -8.54 -4.43
N LYS A 87 -9.40 -9.31 -3.35
CA LYS A 87 -10.53 -9.62 -2.46
C LYS A 87 -10.99 -8.41 -1.65
N VAL A 88 -10.06 -7.61 -1.12
CA VAL A 88 -10.42 -6.39 -0.40
C VAL A 88 -11.18 -5.42 -1.31
N ILE A 89 -10.65 -5.16 -2.51
CA ILE A 89 -11.30 -4.25 -3.46
C ILE A 89 -12.66 -4.81 -3.91
N GLU A 90 -12.76 -6.12 -4.17
CA GLU A 90 -14.02 -6.76 -4.53
C GLU A 90 -15.09 -6.62 -3.44
N ILE A 91 -14.74 -6.89 -2.17
CA ILE A 91 -15.65 -6.75 -1.04
C ILE A 91 -16.11 -5.30 -0.91
N GLU A 92 -15.18 -4.35 -0.87
CA GLU A 92 -15.51 -2.93 -0.71
C GLU A 92 -16.32 -2.37 -1.87
N ALA A 93 -16.01 -2.77 -3.12
CA ALA A 93 -16.80 -2.41 -4.28
C ALA A 93 -18.22 -2.98 -4.21
N ASN A 94 -18.37 -4.25 -3.79
CA ASN A 94 -19.69 -4.87 -3.63
C ASN A 94 -20.53 -4.17 -2.56
N ARG A 95 -19.93 -3.68 -1.47
CA ARG A 95 -20.64 -2.89 -0.44
C ARG A 95 -21.16 -1.55 -0.97
N VAL A 96 -20.44 -0.95 -1.92
CA VAL A 96 -20.93 0.24 -2.64
C VAL A 96 -22.09 -0.11 -3.55
N ILE A 97 -21.95 -1.19 -4.33
CA ILE A 97 -22.96 -1.62 -5.30
C ILE A 97 -24.26 -2.06 -4.61
N SER A 98 -24.16 -2.71 -3.44
CA SER A 98 -25.33 -3.10 -2.65
C SER A 98 -26.00 -1.93 -1.92
N GLY A 99 -25.40 -0.75 -1.92
CA GLY A 99 -25.86 0.41 -1.16
C GLY A 99 -25.59 0.32 0.35
N GLU A 100 -24.86 -0.69 0.83
CA GLU A 100 -24.43 -0.79 2.23
C GLU A 100 -23.47 0.34 2.62
N LYS A 101 -22.69 0.81 1.65
CA LYS A 101 -21.67 1.85 1.82
C LYS A 101 -21.82 2.91 0.73
N PRO A 102 -21.84 4.21 1.04
CA PRO A 102 -21.85 5.24 0.00
C PRO A 102 -20.50 5.30 -0.73
N LEU A 103 -20.53 5.70 -2.01
CA LEU A 103 -19.31 5.84 -2.81
C LEU A 103 -18.30 6.83 -2.20
N SER A 104 -18.78 7.87 -1.53
CA SER A 104 -17.94 8.85 -0.82
C SER A 104 -17.05 8.17 0.23
N ASP A 105 -17.57 7.21 0.97
CA ASP A 105 -16.83 6.50 2.00
C ASP A 105 -15.81 5.55 1.37
N PHE A 106 -16.13 4.98 0.20
CA PHE A 106 -15.17 4.19 -0.57
C PHE A 106 -14.00 5.05 -1.02
N ILE A 107 -14.28 6.23 -1.56
CA ILE A 107 -13.25 7.20 -1.94
C ILE A 107 -12.42 7.57 -0.71
N LEU A 108 -13.03 7.98 0.39
CA LEU A 108 -12.30 8.37 1.62
C LEU A 108 -11.39 7.27 2.15
N GLU A 109 -11.78 6.00 2.05
CA GLU A 109 -11.03 4.87 2.62
C GLU A 109 -9.84 4.42 1.78
N PHE A 110 -9.82 4.77 0.49
CA PHE A 110 -8.75 4.41 -0.45
C PHE A 110 -7.98 5.60 -1.00
N LYS A 111 -8.50 6.82 -0.83
CA LYS A 111 -7.85 8.06 -1.22
C LYS A 111 -6.50 8.16 -0.52
N GLU A 112 -5.46 8.37 -1.30
CA GLU A 112 -4.21 8.85 -0.75
C GLU A 112 -4.35 10.32 -0.37
N ASP A 113 -3.76 10.71 0.76
CA ASP A 113 -3.62 12.13 1.09
C ASP A 113 -2.94 12.83 -0.09
N LYS A 114 -3.45 14.02 -0.46
CA LYS A 114 -2.95 14.78 -1.63
C LYS A 114 -1.44 15.07 -1.54
N ASP A 115 -0.90 15.09 -0.33
CA ASP A 115 0.49 15.37 0.00
C ASP A 115 1.32 14.11 0.26
N VAL A 116 0.79 12.89 0.03
CA VAL A 116 1.52 11.68 0.43
C VAL A 116 2.80 11.50 -0.37
N HIS A 117 2.83 11.94 -1.63
CA HIS A 117 4.04 11.91 -2.45
C HIS A 117 5.08 12.90 -1.92
N ASP A 118 4.65 14.10 -1.54
CA ASP A 118 5.52 15.11 -0.93
C ASP A 118 6.04 14.62 0.42
N LYS A 119 5.16 14.07 1.29
CA LYS A 119 5.54 13.45 2.56
C LYS A 119 6.54 12.29 2.40
N ARG A 120 6.39 11.48 1.34
CA ARG A 120 7.33 10.37 1.04
C ARG A 120 8.69 10.91 0.57
N LYS A 121 8.69 11.99 -0.21
CA LYS A 121 9.91 12.68 -0.64
C LYS A 121 10.62 13.33 0.54
N GLU A 122 9.88 14.12 1.33
CA GLU A 122 10.36 14.74 2.58
C GLU A 122 10.88 13.70 3.57
N ALA A 123 10.21 12.55 3.71
CA ALA A 123 10.69 11.48 4.57
C ALA A 123 12.02 10.88 4.08
N ARG A 124 12.20 10.68 2.78
CA ARG A 124 13.48 10.21 2.21
C ARG A 124 14.58 11.26 2.38
N GLU A 125 14.27 12.53 2.17
CA GLU A 125 15.17 13.66 2.44
C GLU A 125 15.57 13.72 3.92
N PHE A 126 14.62 13.51 4.84
CA PHE A 126 14.86 13.47 6.27
C PHE A 126 15.83 12.34 6.66
N PHE A 127 15.75 11.19 5.99
CA PHE A 127 16.71 10.10 6.15
C PHE A 127 17.97 10.26 5.30
N GLU A 128 18.16 11.38 4.60
CA GLU A 128 19.28 11.59 3.66
C GLU A 128 19.41 10.45 2.63
N CYS A 129 18.29 9.85 2.24
CA CYS A 129 18.21 8.81 1.22
C CYS A 129 17.96 9.42 -0.16
N ALA A 130 18.31 8.67 -1.21
CA ALA A 130 17.87 9.02 -2.56
C ALA A 130 16.33 9.06 -2.62
N HIS A 131 15.76 9.96 -3.43
CA HIS A 131 14.30 10.12 -3.54
C HIS A 131 13.58 8.87 -4.06
N ASP A 132 14.31 7.97 -4.72
CA ASP A 132 13.86 6.70 -5.26
C ASP A 132 14.32 5.48 -4.43
N GLU A 133 14.85 5.69 -3.22
CA GLU A 133 15.21 4.60 -2.32
C GLU A 133 13.95 3.77 -1.98
N THR A 134 14.05 2.46 -2.18
CA THR A 134 12.96 1.50 -1.98
C THR A 134 13.35 0.36 -1.05
N ASP A 135 14.62 0.24 -0.68
CA ASP A 135 15.07 -0.73 0.31
C ASP A 135 14.70 -0.25 1.72
N PHE A 136 13.62 -0.84 2.25
CA PHE A 136 13.17 -0.51 3.59
C PHE A 136 14.18 -0.88 4.68
N GLU A 137 15.08 -1.85 4.47
CA GLU A 137 16.12 -2.16 5.46
C GLU A 137 17.16 -1.05 5.55
N VAL A 138 17.50 -0.40 4.43
CA VAL A 138 18.36 0.80 4.41
C VAL A 138 17.71 1.94 5.23
N ILE A 139 16.43 2.21 4.97
CA ILE A 139 15.65 3.23 5.71
C ILE A 139 15.56 2.87 7.21
N ASN A 140 15.32 1.61 7.53
CA ASN A 140 15.19 1.12 8.90
C ASN A 140 16.52 1.22 9.67
N LYS A 141 17.66 1.00 9.00
CA LYS A 141 18.98 1.18 9.59
C LYS A 141 19.21 2.64 9.97
N LYS A 142 18.98 3.58 9.03
CA LYS A 142 19.13 5.02 9.28
C LYS A 142 18.21 5.52 10.38
N TYR A 143 16.96 5.05 10.41
CA TYR A 143 16.04 5.34 11.50
C TYR A 143 16.61 4.95 12.87
N LYS A 144 17.20 3.76 13.01
CA LYS A 144 17.79 3.31 14.28
C LYS A 144 19.01 4.14 14.69
N GLU A 145 19.80 4.59 13.72
CA GLU A 145 20.96 5.48 13.96
C GLU A 145 20.49 6.84 14.46
N MET A 146 19.60 7.51 13.72
CA MET A 146 19.03 8.81 14.11
C MET A 146 18.23 8.74 15.41
N ALA A 147 17.49 7.65 15.65
CA ALA A 147 16.73 7.46 16.89
C ALA A 147 17.65 7.41 18.11
N LYS A 148 18.84 6.81 17.99
CA LYS A 148 19.82 6.82 19.07
C LYS A 148 20.32 8.22 19.36
N GLU A 149 20.47 9.08 18.35
CA GLU A 149 21.02 10.43 18.52
C GLU A 149 19.97 11.40 19.07
N LEU A 150 18.77 11.36 18.52
CA LEU A 150 17.68 12.29 18.81
C LEU A 150 16.83 11.89 20.01
N HIS A 151 17.09 10.73 20.64
CA HIS A 151 16.27 10.22 21.74
C HIS A 151 16.11 11.24 22.86
N PRO A 152 14.88 11.52 23.35
CA PRO A 152 14.63 12.52 24.39
C PRO A 152 15.44 12.31 25.68
N ASP A 153 15.73 11.05 26.01
CA ASP A 153 16.52 10.70 27.20
C ASP A 153 18.03 11.01 27.07
N LYS A 154 18.50 11.47 25.91
CA LYS A 154 19.89 11.90 25.75
C LYS A 154 20.07 13.38 26.09
N PRO A 155 21.25 13.78 26.61
CA PRO A 155 21.57 15.18 26.87
C PRO A 155 21.46 16.09 25.63
N THR A 156 21.68 15.53 24.44
CA THR A 156 21.57 16.20 23.13
C THR A 156 20.29 15.82 22.37
N GLY A 157 19.33 15.19 23.07
CA GLY A 157 18.09 14.72 22.48
C GLY A 157 17.21 15.87 21.98
N ASP A 158 16.41 15.61 20.97
CA ASP A 158 15.48 16.58 20.38
C ASP A 158 14.13 15.89 20.19
N THR A 159 13.19 16.22 21.08
CA THR A 159 11.86 15.58 21.11
C THR A 159 11.06 15.88 19.84
N GLU A 160 11.19 17.07 19.26
CA GLU A 160 10.44 17.44 18.06
C GLU A 160 11.02 16.75 16.83
N LYS A 161 12.35 16.69 16.69
CA LYS A 161 12.98 15.89 15.63
C LYS A 161 12.72 14.40 15.79
N PHE A 162 12.63 13.89 17.02
CA PHE A 162 12.27 12.49 17.26
C PHE A 162 10.82 12.18 16.85
N LYS A 163 9.89 13.13 17.02
CA LYS A 163 8.53 12.99 16.46
C LYS A 163 8.54 12.97 14.93
N GLN A 164 9.28 13.87 14.29
CA GLN A 164 9.43 13.92 12.83
C GLN A 164 10.04 12.61 12.29
N LEU A 165 11.07 12.09 12.95
CA LEU A 165 11.70 10.81 12.66
C LEU A 165 10.69 9.66 12.64
N ASN A 166 9.82 9.59 13.65
CA ASN A 166 8.77 8.56 13.73
C ASN A 166 7.72 8.71 12.62
N ILE A 167 7.32 9.94 12.30
CA ILE A 167 6.36 10.20 11.22
C ILE A 167 6.96 9.79 9.88
N ALA A 168 8.19 10.23 9.57
CA ALA A 168 8.91 9.90 8.34
C ALA A 168 9.06 8.37 8.17
N HIS A 169 9.48 7.66 9.23
CA HIS A 169 9.60 6.20 9.20
C HIS A 169 8.25 5.54 8.93
N LYS A 170 7.18 6.00 9.58
CA LYS A 170 5.83 5.45 9.40
C LYS A 170 5.29 5.68 8.00
N VAL A 171 5.56 6.83 7.38
CA VAL A 171 5.18 7.15 6.00
C VAL A 171 5.84 6.18 5.03
N LEU A 172 7.16 6.01 5.12
CA LEU A 172 7.91 5.11 4.22
C LEU A 172 7.63 3.64 4.49
N LYS A 173 7.40 3.27 5.76
CA LYS A 173 6.98 1.92 6.11
C LYS A 173 5.66 1.55 5.44
N ARG A 174 4.66 2.44 5.48
CA ARG A 174 3.37 2.20 4.81
C ARG A 174 3.47 2.09 3.29
N GLU A 175 4.48 2.73 2.69
CA GLU A 175 4.75 2.64 1.25
C GLU A 175 5.44 1.32 0.89
N LEU A 176 6.44 0.92 1.67
CA LEU A 176 7.40 -0.14 1.30
C LEU A 176 7.16 -1.48 2.01
N THR A 177 6.21 -1.57 2.95
CA THR A 177 5.83 -2.79 3.70
C THR A 177 4.31 -2.96 3.79
#